data_AF-A0A0A2BAU4-F1
#
_entry.id   AF-A0A0A2BAU4-F1
#
_cell.length_a   1.000
_cell.length_b   1.000
_cell.length_c   1.000
_cell.angle_alpha   90.00
_cell.angle_beta   90.00
_cell.angle_gamma   90.00
#
_symmetry.space_group_name_H-M   'P 1'
#
loop_
_entity.id
_entity.type
_entity.pdbx_description
1 polymer ?
#
loop_
_entity_poly.entity_id
_entity_poly.type
_entity_poly.pdbx_seq_one_letter_code
_entity_poly.pdbx_strand_id
1 'polypeptide(L)'
;MNQSKCPVPREQQPTNEFIELSKSKIFSWPKTKKSLILTLIKFWVGAFVLFLVISSGSVYFKTSLFKYILLSFFSSLSIPLLISIRLYLGWKHIFNRLISEKVEYEESGWYDGQVWEKPLVLKEKESLIASIEVKPILTNLIQIFSIISVLALSGILIFQYNNF
;
A
#
# COMPACT_ATOMS: atom_id res chain seq x y z
N MET A 1 -20.65 2.40 36.92
CA MET A 1 -20.57 3.34 35.77
C MET A 1 -20.91 2.55 34.52
N ASN A 2 -22.12 2.73 33.98
CA ASN A 2 -22.53 2.08 32.73
C ASN A 2 -21.58 2.53 31.62
N GLN A 3 -20.73 1.63 31.12
CA GLN A 3 -20.05 1.84 29.86
C GLN A 3 -21.16 1.99 28.81
N SER A 4 -21.38 3.22 28.34
CA SER A 4 -22.29 3.49 27.24
C SER A 4 -21.87 2.58 26.09
N LYS A 5 -22.79 1.71 25.67
CA LYS A 5 -22.58 0.81 24.55
C LYS A 5 -22.24 1.70 23.35
N CYS A 6 -21.08 1.48 22.73
CA CYS A 6 -20.65 2.24 21.56
C CYS A 6 -21.77 2.17 20.49
N PRO A 7 -22.30 3.31 20.01
CA PRO A 7 -23.40 3.29 19.04
C PRO A 7 -22.91 2.82 17.66
N VAL A 8 -21.63 3.04 17.36
CA VAL A 8 -21.01 2.65 16.09
C VAL A 8 -21.09 1.12 15.89
N PRO A 9 -21.69 0.64 14.78
CA PRO A 9 -21.69 -0.76 14.40
C PRO A 9 -20.28 -1.35 14.42
N ARG A 10 -20.14 -2.60 14.86
CA ARG A 10 -18.82 -3.22 15.08
C ARG A 10 -17.94 -3.17 13.84
N GLU A 11 -18.50 -3.39 12.65
CA GLU A 11 -17.75 -3.41 11.38
C GLU A 11 -17.18 -2.04 11.01
N GLN A 12 -17.84 -0.96 11.45
CA GLN A 12 -17.43 0.42 11.18
C GLN A 12 -16.50 0.98 12.26
N GLN A 13 -16.14 0.19 13.28
CA GLN A 13 -15.21 0.63 14.32
C GLN A 13 -13.77 0.57 13.81
N PRO A 14 -12.96 1.65 13.93
CA PRO A 14 -11.59 1.69 13.40
C PRO A 14 -10.70 0.55 13.90
N THR A 15 -10.85 0.15 15.16
CA THR A 15 -10.15 -1.02 15.72
C THR A 15 -10.48 -2.32 14.98
N ASN A 16 -11.74 -2.56 14.63
CA ASN A 16 -12.16 -3.80 13.96
C ASN A 16 -11.76 -3.79 12.49
N GLU A 17 -11.86 -2.65 11.81
CA GLU A 17 -11.37 -2.48 10.44
C GLU A 17 -9.86 -2.73 10.35
N PHE A 18 -9.10 -2.23 11.33
CA PHE A 18 -7.68 -2.54 11.45
C PHE A 18 -7.45 -4.06 11.57
N ILE A 19 -8.19 -4.74 12.45
CA ILE A 19 -8.06 -6.19 12.65
C ILE A 19 -8.38 -6.94 11.34
N GLU A 20 -9.47 -6.58 10.67
CA GLU A 20 -9.91 -7.21 9.42
C GLU A 20 -8.88 -6.99 8.30
N LEU A 21 -8.45 -5.74 8.10
CA LEU A 21 -7.43 -5.40 7.10
C LEU A 21 -6.13 -6.15 7.40
N SER A 22 -5.72 -6.23 8.66
CA SER A 22 -4.50 -6.96 9.07
C SER A 22 -4.59 -8.47 8.84
N LYS A 23 -5.80 -9.05 8.83
CA LYS A 23 -6.04 -10.48 8.55
C LYS A 23 -6.10 -10.78 7.05
N SER A 24 -6.42 -9.78 6.23
CA SER A 24 -6.48 -9.95 4.78
C SER A 24 -5.11 -10.33 4.19
N LYS A 25 -5.13 -11.20 3.18
CA LYS A 25 -3.91 -11.80 2.60
C LYS A 25 -2.97 -10.78 1.95
N ILE A 26 -3.52 -9.73 1.34
CA ILE A 26 -2.74 -8.70 0.63
C ILE A 26 -2.14 -7.72 1.65
N PHE A 27 -2.95 -7.22 2.58
CA PHE A 27 -2.48 -6.24 3.55
C PHE A 27 -1.65 -6.85 4.69
N SER A 28 -1.56 -8.18 4.79
CA SER A 28 -0.63 -8.84 5.71
C SER A 28 0.84 -8.80 5.25
N TRP A 29 1.13 -8.58 3.97
CA TRP A 29 2.50 -8.53 3.43
C TRP A 29 3.41 -7.47 4.08
N PRO A 30 2.97 -6.20 4.27
CA PRO A 30 3.81 -5.16 4.84
C PRO A 30 4.00 -5.22 6.36
N LYS A 31 3.44 -6.24 7.06
CA LYS A 31 3.66 -6.42 8.51
C LYS A 31 5.13 -6.58 8.87
N THR A 32 5.93 -7.18 7.99
CA THR A 32 7.38 -7.23 8.14
C THR A 32 8.07 -6.75 6.88
N LYS A 33 9.14 -5.97 7.03
CA LYS A 33 9.92 -5.44 5.90
C LYS A 33 10.43 -6.55 4.98
N LYS A 34 10.87 -7.68 5.54
CA LYS A 34 11.34 -8.85 4.78
C LYS A 34 10.23 -9.49 3.94
N SER A 35 9.04 -9.70 4.52
CA SER A 35 7.91 -10.30 3.80
C SER A 35 7.44 -9.40 2.65
N LEU A 36 7.41 -8.09 2.88
CA LEU A 36 7.09 -7.10 1.85
C LEU A 36 8.05 -7.18 0.67
N ILE A 37 9.36 -7.12 0.93
CA ILE A 37 10.40 -7.20 -0.11
C ILE A 37 10.28 -8.50 -0.89
N LEU A 38 10.17 -9.64 -0.20
CA LEU A 38 10.06 -10.94 -0.87
C LEU A 38 8.83 -11.01 -1.78
N THR A 39 7.71 -10.47 -1.32
CA THR A 39 6.47 -10.46 -2.10
C THR A 39 6.58 -9.56 -3.33
N LEU A 40 7.14 -8.36 -3.16
CA LEU A 40 7.35 -7.43 -4.28
C LEU A 40 8.32 -8.00 -5.31
N ILE A 41 9.39 -8.68 -4.89
CA ILE A 41 10.32 -9.36 -5.81
C ILE A 41 9.60 -10.46 -6.60
N LYS A 42 8.75 -11.27 -5.96
CA LYS A 42 7.99 -12.31 -6.68
C LYS A 42 7.10 -11.71 -7.78
N PHE A 43 6.36 -10.65 -7.46
CA PHE A 43 5.54 -9.95 -8.46
C PHE A 43 6.39 -9.29 -9.54
N TRP A 44 7.53 -8.72 -9.16
CA TRP A 44 8.46 -8.10 -10.08
C TRP A 44 9.06 -9.12 -11.07
N VAL A 45 9.48 -10.30 -10.61
CA VAL A 45 9.99 -11.37 -11.50
C VAL A 45 8.91 -11.81 -12.50
N GLY A 46 7.66 -12.00 -12.03
CA GLY A 46 6.55 -12.33 -12.92
C GLY A 46 6.28 -11.23 -13.95
N ALA A 47 6.29 -9.97 -13.52
CA ALA A 47 6.15 -8.82 -14.40
C ALA A 47 7.32 -8.75 -15.39
N PHE A 48 8.56 -8.99 -14.95
CA PHE A 48 9.74 -8.94 -15.79
C PHE A 48 9.66 -9.95 -16.94
N VAL A 49 9.23 -11.19 -16.67
CA VAL A 49 9.00 -12.19 -17.73
C VAL A 49 7.92 -11.71 -18.71
N LEU A 50 6.82 -11.14 -18.22
CA LEU A 50 5.77 -10.59 -19.07
C LEU A 50 6.29 -9.45 -19.97
N PHE A 51 7.05 -8.51 -19.40
CA PHE A 51 7.62 -7.38 -20.14
C PHE A 51 8.71 -7.79 -21.13
N LEU A 52 9.45 -8.88 -20.85
CA LEU A 52 10.36 -9.50 -21.82
C LEU A 52 9.58 -10.02 -23.03
N VAL A 53 8.50 -10.77 -22.81
CA VAL A 53 7.66 -11.27 -23.91
C VAL A 53 7.08 -10.12 -24.72
N ILE A 54 6.55 -9.08 -24.07
CA ILE A 54 6.01 -7.88 -24.74
C ILE A 54 7.10 -7.19 -25.58
N SER A 55 8.27 -6.95 -24.99
CA SER A 55 9.35 -6.22 -25.66
C SER A 55 9.98 -7.03 -26.81
N SER A 56 9.89 -8.36 -26.77
CA SER A 56 10.42 -9.25 -27.82
C SER A 56 9.73 -9.07 -29.17
N GLY A 57 8.46 -8.61 -29.18
CA GLY A 57 7.71 -8.34 -30.40
C GLY A 57 8.13 -7.05 -31.12
N SER A 58 8.97 -6.22 -30.51
CA SER A 58 9.35 -4.93 -31.08
C SER A 58 10.56 -5.04 -32.02
N VAL A 59 10.40 -4.50 -33.24
CA VAL A 59 11.47 -4.42 -34.25
C VAL A 59 12.64 -3.54 -33.79
N TYR A 60 12.38 -2.57 -32.90
CA TYR A 60 13.36 -1.62 -32.38
C TYR A 60 14.52 -2.31 -31.64
N PHE A 61 14.29 -3.49 -31.06
CA PHE A 61 15.29 -4.20 -30.24
C PHE A 61 16.08 -5.28 -30.97
N LYS A 62 15.87 -5.49 -32.28
CA LYS A 62 16.52 -6.57 -33.04
C LYS A 62 18.06 -6.51 -33.00
N THR A 63 18.63 -5.32 -32.82
CA THR A 63 20.08 -5.09 -32.89
C THR A 63 20.78 -5.08 -31.53
N SER A 64 20.04 -5.00 -30.41
CA SER A 64 20.65 -4.83 -29.08
C SER A 64 19.89 -5.52 -27.95
N LEU A 65 20.34 -6.74 -27.60
CA LEU A 65 19.81 -7.53 -26.49
C LEU A 65 19.87 -6.78 -25.15
N PHE A 66 20.93 -6.01 -24.92
CA PHE A 66 21.11 -5.28 -23.67
C PHE A 66 20.06 -4.18 -23.45
N LYS A 67 19.73 -3.40 -24.50
CA LYS A 67 18.70 -2.34 -24.42
C LYS A 67 17.32 -2.93 -24.12
N TYR A 68 17.02 -4.08 -24.74
CA TYR A 68 15.79 -4.83 -24.53
C TYR A 68 15.63 -5.32 -23.08
N ILE A 69 16.68 -5.92 -22.51
CA ILE A 69 16.67 -6.41 -21.12
C ILE A 69 16.50 -5.23 -20.15
N LEU A 70 17.24 -4.14 -20.37
CA LEU A 70 17.13 -2.93 -19.55
C LEU A 70 15.73 -2.32 -19.62
N LEU A 71 15.13 -2.20 -20.80
CA LEU A 71 13.80 -1.62 -20.92
C LEU A 71 12.77 -2.48 -20.19
N SER A 72 12.85 -3.80 -20.36
CA SER A 72 11.97 -4.75 -19.69
C SER A 72 12.15 -4.67 -18.17
N PHE A 73 13.39 -4.54 -17.69
CA PHE A 73 13.72 -4.38 -16.28
C PHE A 73 13.05 -3.14 -15.68
N PHE A 74 13.26 -1.97 -16.28
CA PHE A 74 12.70 -0.72 -15.75
C PHE A 74 11.18 -0.65 -15.91
N SER A 75 10.63 -1.13 -17.02
CA SER A 75 9.17 -1.15 -17.24
C SER A 75 8.46 -2.07 -16.26
N SER A 76 9.06 -3.22 -15.92
CA SER A 76 8.49 -4.18 -14.98
C SER A 76 8.40 -3.68 -13.53
N LEU A 77 9.16 -2.63 -13.16
CA LEU A 77 9.04 -1.99 -11.85
C LEU A 77 7.68 -1.29 -11.64
N SER A 78 6.90 -1.07 -12.70
CA SER A 78 5.54 -0.51 -12.61
C SER A 78 4.60 -1.35 -11.72
N ILE A 79 4.66 -2.67 -11.81
CA ILE A 79 3.81 -3.58 -11.03
C ILE A 79 4.08 -3.50 -9.51
N PRO A 80 5.32 -3.70 -9.01
CA PRO A 80 5.60 -3.55 -7.57
C PRO A 80 5.35 -2.12 -7.07
N LEU A 81 5.48 -1.10 -7.93
CA LEU A 81 5.12 0.28 -7.61
C LEU A 81 3.61 0.41 -7.35
N LEU A 82 2.76 -0.09 -8.26
CA LEU A 82 1.29 -0.06 -8.09
C LEU A 82 0.83 -0.85 -6.84
N ILE A 83 1.42 -2.01 -6.57
CA ILE A 83 1.14 -2.79 -5.36
C ILE A 83 1.48 -1.96 -4.11
N SER A 84 2.64 -1.29 -4.11
CA SER A 84 3.08 -0.46 -3.00
C SER A 84 2.13 0.73 -2.75
N ILE A 85 1.64 1.38 -3.81
CA ILE A 85 0.62 2.44 -3.71
C ILE A 85 -0.66 1.91 -3.08
N ARG A 86 -1.18 0.77 -3.56
CA ARG A 86 -2.41 0.18 -3.03
C ARG A 86 -2.30 -0.15 -1.55
N LEU A 87 -1.17 -0.75 -1.14
CA LEU A 87 -0.91 -1.07 0.26
C LEU A 87 -0.80 0.22 1.10
N TYR A 88 -0.08 1.22 0.61
CA TYR A 88 0.07 2.50 1.29
C TYR A 88 -1.29 3.18 1.53
N LEU A 89 -2.15 3.25 0.51
CA LEU A 89 -3.47 3.88 0.63
C LEU A 89 -4.35 3.19 1.68
N GLY A 90 -4.42 1.86 1.67
CA GLY A 90 -5.22 1.12 2.66
C GLY A 90 -4.70 1.28 4.09
N TRP A 91 -3.38 1.20 4.30
CA TRP A 91 -2.79 1.43 5.62
C TRP A 91 -2.90 2.87 6.09
N LYS A 92 -2.79 3.84 5.18
CA LYS A 92 -2.94 5.27 5.48
C LYS A 92 -4.37 5.61 5.86
N HIS A 93 -5.35 4.99 5.19
CA HIS A 93 -6.77 5.13 5.55
C HIS A 93 -7.02 4.67 6.99
N ILE A 94 -6.61 3.45 7.35
CA ILE A 94 -6.76 2.92 8.71
C ILE A 94 -6.03 3.78 9.75
N PHE A 95 -4.80 4.22 9.45
CA PHE A 95 -4.05 5.10 10.34
C PHE A 95 -4.81 6.39 10.66
N ASN A 96 -5.37 7.05 9.63
CA ASN A 96 -6.15 8.27 9.80
C ASN A 96 -7.41 8.01 10.63
N ARG A 97 -8.09 6.87 10.42
CA ARG A 97 -9.30 6.50 11.16
C ARG A 97 -9.04 6.19 12.64
N LEU A 98 -7.92 5.55 12.96
CA LEU A 98 -7.52 5.28 14.34
C LEU A 98 -7.22 6.58 15.11
N ILE A 99 -6.57 7.55 14.47
CA ILE A 99 -6.19 8.84 15.10
C ILE A 99 -7.35 9.84 15.14
N SER A 100 -8.32 9.73 14.23
CA SER A 100 -9.48 10.62 14.19
C SER A 100 -10.20 10.69 15.53
N GLU A 101 -10.63 11.89 15.92
CA GLU A 101 -11.43 12.12 17.13
C GLU A 101 -12.90 11.72 16.93
N LYS A 102 -13.34 11.75 15.68
CA LYS A 102 -14.73 11.52 15.27
C LYS A 102 -14.80 10.28 14.37
N VAL A 103 -15.88 9.52 14.51
CA VAL A 103 -16.20 8.39 13.64
C VAL A 103 -17.54 8.67 13.00
N GLU A 104 -17.54 8.72 11.67
CA GLU A 104 -18.75 8.73 10.87
C GLU A 104 -19.23 7.28 10.74
N TYR A 105 -20.52 7.06 10.99
CA TYR A 105 -21.12 5.74 10.95
C TYR A 105 -22.58 5.80 10.51
N GLU A 106 -23.05 4.69 9.98
CA GLU A 106 -24.42 4.55 9.48
C GLU A 106 -25.10 3.38 10.20
N GLU A 107 -26.19 3.69 10.92
CA GLU A 107 -27.08 2.69 11.51
C GLU A 107 -28.18 2.36 10.51
N SER A 108 -27.92 1.42 9.59
CA SER A 108 -28.89 0.76 8.69
C SER A 108 -30.11 1.60 8.27
N GLY A 109 -30.09 2.24 7.10
CA GLY A 109 -31.25 2.98 6.61
C GLY A 109 -31.03 3.74 5.30
N TRP A 110 -31.94 4.66 4.99
CA TRP A 110 -31.86 5.64 3.89
C TRP A 110 -31.48 7.04 4.41
N TYR A 111 -31.01 7.12 5.66
CA TYR A 111 -30.71 8.36 6.37
C TYR A 111 -29.23 8.70 6.30
N ASP A 112 -28.91 9.99 6.39
CA ASP A 112 -27.54 10.48 6.41
C ASP A 112 -26.74 9.89 7.59
N GLY A 113 -25.43 9.68 7.37
CA GLY A 113 -24.53 9.17 8.39
C GLY A 113 -24.49 10.05 9.64
N GLN A 114 -24.30 9.42 10.79
CA GLN A 114 -24.13 10.09 12.08
C GLN A 114 -22.65 10.22 12.42
N VAL A 115 -22.31 11.25 13.20
CA VAL A 115 -20.95 11.47 13.68
C VAL A 115 -20.90 11.23 15.19
N TRP A 116 -20.02 10.33 15.62
CA TRP A 116 -19.79 10.04 17.03
C TRP A 116 -18.40 10.49 17.48
N GLU A 117 -18.33 11.22 18.59
CA GLU A 117 -17.08 11.63 19.21
C GLU A 117 -16.55 10.53 20.13
N LYS A 118 -15.30 10.12 19.92
CA LYS A 118 -14.68 9.02 20.67
C LYS A 118 -14.41 9.45 22.12
N PRO A 119 -14.75 8.62 23.12
CA PRO A 119 -14.33 8.85 24.50
C PRO A 119 -12.80 8.76 24.60
N LEU A 120 -12.22 9.54 25.53
CA LEU A 120 -10.77 9.65 25.70
C LEU A 120 -10.07 8.29 25.83
N VAL A 121 -10.65 7.38 26.61
CA VAL A 121 -10.10 6.03 26.82
C VAL A 121 -9.97 5.23 25.52
N LEU A 122 -10.96 5.35 24.61
CA LEU A 122 -10.90 4.66 23.32
C LEU A 122 -9.88 5.33 22.39
N LYS A 123 -9.84 6.67 22.39
CA LYS A 123 -8.90 7.46 21.59
C LYS A 123 -7.45 7.14 21.94
N GLU A 124 -7.11 7.07 23.23
CA GLU A 124 -5.77 6.74 23.70
C GLU A 124 -5.36 5.33 23.27
N LYS A 125 -6.26 4.35 23.40
CA LYS A 125 -6.04 2.98 22.94
C LYS A 125 -5.78 2.92 21.43
N GLU A 126 -6.62 3.55 20.62
CA GLU A 126 -6.47 3.53 19.15
C GLU A 126 -5.23 4.31 18.68
N SER A 127 -4.89 5.41 19.34
CA SER A 127 -3.64 6.14 19.09
C SER A 127 -2.39 5.30 19.39
N LEU A 128 -2.43 4.49 20.44
CA LEU A 128 -1.35 3.57 20.79
C LEU A 128 -1.20 2.47 19.71
N ILE A 129 -2.30 1.90 19.23
CA ILE A 129 -2.29 0.94 18.10
C ILE A 129 -1.73 1.62 16.84
N ALA A 130 -2.19 2.82 16.50
CA ALA A 130 -1.75 3.55 15.32
C ALA A 130 -0.24 3.84 15.35
N SER A 131 0.29 4.21 16.51
CA SER A 131 1.70 4.57 16.68
C SER A 131 2.62 3.36 16.74
N ILE A 132 2.24 2.29 17.44
CA ILE A 132 3.09 1.11 17.65
C ILE A 132 3.00 0.13 16.47
N GLU A 133 1.81 -0.11 15.93
CA GLU A 133 1.61 -1.15 14.91
C GLU A 133 1.56 -0.56 13.49
N VAL A 134 0.76 0.49 13.26
CA VAL A 134 0.51 0.97 11.88
C VAL A 134 1.60 1.90 11.36
N LYS A 135 2.12 2.80 12.21
CA LYS A 135 3.19 3.74 11.83
C LYS A 135 4.45 3.05 11.27
N PRO A 136 5.02 1.98 11.88
CA PRO A 136 6.20 1.32 11.30
C PRO A 136 5.90 0.61 9.97
N ILE A 137 4.67 0.15 9.76
CA ILE A 137 4.24 -0.42 8.47
C ILE A 137 4.26 0.66 7.39
N LEU A 138 3.68 1.84 7.69
CA LEU A 138 3.68 2.98 6.78
C LEU A 138 5.09 3.47 6.44
N THR A 139 5.99 3.58 7.43
CA THR A 139 7.37 4.02 7.18
C THR A 139 8.11 3.04 6.27
N ASN A 140 7.96 1.73 6.48
CA ASN A 140 8.55 0.71 5.61
C ASN A 140 8.00 0.80 4.18
N LEU A 141 6.69 1.00 4.02
CA LEU A 141 6.05 1.17 2.71
C LEU A 141 6.57 2.40 1.98
N ILE A 142 6.66 3.55 2.66
CA ILE A 142 7.20 4.78 2.09
C ILE A 142 8.66 4.58 1.66
N GLN A 143 9.50 3.97 2.51
CA GLN A 143 10.91 3.71 2.17
C GLN A 143 11.03 2.86 0.90
N ILE A 144 10.30 1.76 0.81
CA ILE A 144 10.37 0.85 -0.35
C ILE A 144 9.79 1.50 -1.59
N PHE A 145 8.66 2.20 -1.47
CA PHE A 145 8.06 2.96 -2.56
C PHE A 145 9.03 4.01 -3.12
N SER A 146 9.72 4.77 -2.25
CA SER A 146 10.71 5.75 -2.66
C SER A 146 11.88 5.09 -3.39
N ILE A 147 12.39 3.96 -2.91
CA ILE A 147 13.47 3.22 -3.57
C ILE A 147 13.05 2.75 -4.98
N ILE A 148 11.86 2.15 -5.10
CA ILE A 148 11.34 1.67 -6.40
C ILE A 148 11.13 2.85 -7.36
N SER A 149 10.61 3.98 -6.85
CA SER A 149 10.37 5.17 -7.66
C SER A 149 11.67 5.78 -8.16
N VAL A 150 12.69 5.91 -7.32
CA VAL A 150 14.03 6.39 -7.72
C VAL A 150 14.64 5.46 -8.77
N LEU A 151 14.56 4.13 -8.58
CA LEU A 151 15.03 3.15 -9.56
C LEU A 151 14.31 3.31 -10.91
N ALA A 152 12.98 3.41 -10.91
CA ALA A 152 12.20 3.59 -12.13
C ALA A 152 12.55 4.90 -12.86
N LEU A 153 12.65 6.01 -12.12
CA LEU A 153 13.02 7.32 -12.68
C LEU A 153 14.45 7.32 -13.23
N SER A 154 15.39 6.66 -12.55
CA SER A 154 16.76 6.52 -13.06
C SER A 154 16.81 5.79 -14.39
N GLY A 155 15.95 4.78 -14.59
CA GLY A 155 15.80 4.10 -15.88
C GLY A 155 15.37 5.03 -16.99
N ILE A 156 14.39 5.89 -16.74
CA ILE A 156 13.90 6.89 -17.70
C ILE A 156 15.04 7.84 -18.10
N LEU A 157 15.79 8.34 -17.11
CA LEU A 157 16.94 9.23 -17.36
C LEU A 157 18.04 8.54 -18.16
N ILE A 158 18.36 7.28 -17.85
CA ILE A 158 19.36 6.51 -18.59
C ILE A 158 18.93 6.34 -20.05
N PHE A 159 17.66 6.02 -20.31
CA PHE A 159 17.17 5.89 -21.68
C PHE A 159 17.14 7.22 -22.42
N GLN A 160 16.79 8.31 -21.74
CA GLN A 160 16.82 9.64 -22.34
C GLN A 160 18.24 10.09 -22.68
N TYR A 161 19.23 9.79 -21.83
CA TYR A 161 20.63 10.16 -22.04
C TYR A 161 21.32 9.27 -23.07
N ASN A 162 21.02 7.96 -23.08
CA ASN A 162 21.54 7.00 -24.07
C ASN A 162 20.79 7.02 -25.41
N ASN A 163 19.92 8.01 -25.65
CA ASN A 163 19.46 8.33 -26.99
C ASN A 163 20.67 8.80 -27.83
N PHE A 164 21.20 7.86 -28.62
CA PHE A 164 21.62 8.11 -29.99
C PHE A 164 20.38 8.52 -30.82
#